data_AF-A0A401PCJ9-F1
#
_entry.id   AF-A0A401PCJ9-F1
#
_cell.length_a   1.000
_cell.length_b   1.000
_cell.length_c   1.000
_cell.angle_alpha   90.00
_cell.angle_beta   90.00
_cell.angle_gamma   90.00
#
_symmetry.space_group_name_H-M   'P 1'
#
loop_
_entity.id
_entity.type
_entity.pdbx_description
1 polymer ?
#
loop_
_entity_poly.entity_id
_entity_poly.type
_entity_poly.pdbx_seq_one_letter_code
_entity_poly.pdbx_strand_id
1 'polypeptide(L)'
;MPVPGPWLVMYIERDSRKATQGKEQQNNNEYLSKCLDLLICHIVQELPGILGVVLSALNNVSGRKHPSTIQAKHLKTCLPMMPVMLHLVTAQIFRPQIVHEEFLVNCGALFTHIKCIDSGETNIESAVGQTGSEEFIRIVFSAWEAITQHPLLLTNHHSTIVDCILPPLVSLVLSQNVEWRIFSLRLLSETTSLVANHEALIGEKEESLTANSKLLTLFRESLLPQYDQILMEPDPVPLYALRLLITLTDYSPVFIRLIEESQVVPVLFQ
;
A
#
# COMPACT_ATOMS: atom_id res chain seq x y z
N MET A 1 4.22 28.56 -6.32
CA MET A 1 5.50 28.02 -6.81
C MET A 1 5.30 26.53 -7.03
N PRO A 2 5.48 25.99 -8.25
CA PRO A 2 5.33 24.57 -8.50
C PRO A 2 6.51 23.81 -7.88
N VAL A 3 6.23 22.66 -7.27
CA VAL A 3 7.20 21.80 -6.60
C VAL A 3 8.16 21.21 -7.64
N PRO A 4 9.50 21.32 -7.51
CA PRO A 4 10.46 20.90 -8.53
C PRO A 4 10.67 19.37 -8.65
N GLY A 5 10.03 18.57 -7.79
CA GLY A 5 10.23 17.11 -7.72
C GLY A 5 9.92 16.31 -9.00
N PRO A 6 8.79 16.55 -9.70
CA PRO A 6 8.43 15.75 -10.88
C PRO A 6 9.43 15.90 -12.03
N TRP A 7 10.01 17.09 -12.19
CA TRP A 7 10.93 17.39 -13.28
C TRP A 7 12.25 16.64 -13.12
N LEU A 8 12.81 16.58 -11.90
CA LEU A 8 14.07 15.87 -11.67
C LEU A 8 13.93 14.39 -11.99
N VAL A 9 12.84 13.75 -11.54
CA VAL A 9 12.54 12.34 -11.85
C VAL A 9 12.41 12.14 -13.36
N MET A 10 11.65 12.99 -14.05
CA MET A 10 11.52 12.92 -15.51
C MET A 10 12.86 13.10 -16.24
N TYR A 11 13.72 14.01 -15.79
CA TYR A 11 15.05 14.22 -16.39
C TYR A 11 15.96 13.00 -16.17
N ILE A 12 15.97 12.43 -14.97
CA ILE A 12 16.71 11.21 -14.64
C ILE A 12 16.22 10.03 -15.51
N GLU A 13 14.91 9.85 -15.63
CA GLU A 13 14.32 8.79 -16.48
C GLU A 13 14.64 8.97 -17.96
N ARG A 14 14.57 10.20 -18.46
CA ARG A 14 14.84 10.51 -19.88
C ARG A 14 16.30 10.25 -20.24
N ASP A 15 17.24 10.66 -19.39
CA ASP A 15 18.65 10.55 -19.71
C ASP A 15 19.20 9.14 -19.44
N SER A 16 18.60 8.37 -18.52
CA SER A 16 18.84 6.92 -18.37
C SER A 16 18.49 6.13 -19.64
N ARG A 17 17.31 6.40 -20.25
CA ARG A 17 16.90 5.73 -21.52
C ARG A 17 17.83 6.03 -22.69
N LYS A 18 18.41 7.23 -22.74
CA LYS A 18 19.37 7.62 -23.80
C LYS A 18 20.71 6.91 -23.66
N ALA A 19 21.16 6.63 -22.43
CA ALA A 19 22.38 5.87 -22.19
C ALA A 19 22.27 4.42 -22.71
N THR A 20 21.06 3.85 -22.79
CA THR A 20 20.84 2.47 -23.24
C THR A 20 20.75 2.30 -24.76
N GLN A 21 20.51 3.36 -25.54
CA GLN A 21 20.19 3.26 -26.99
C GLN A 21 21.34 3.62 -27.95
N GLY A 22 22.49 4.14 -27.49
CA GLY A 22 23.57 4.61 -28.37
C GLY A 22 24.91 3.90 -28.17
N LYS A 23 25.28 2.99 -29.08
CA LYS A 23 26.57 2.25 -29.07
C LYS A 23 27.81 3.08 -29.45
N GLU A 24 27.71 4.38 -29.71
CA GLU A 24 28.83 5.20 -30.25
C GLU A 24 29.42 6.24 -29.27
N GLN A 25 28.88 6.43 -28.05
CA GLN A 25 29.37 7.42 -27.06
C GLN A 25 29.85 6.79 -25.73
N GLN A 26 30.34 5.55 -25.77
CA GLN A 26 30.54 4.71 -24.58
C GLN A 26 31.56 5.23 -23.55
N ASN A 27 32.60 5.98 -23.94
CA ASN A 27 33.64 6.45 -23.01
C ASN A 27 33.36 7.81 -22.35
N ASN A 28 32.67 8.74 -23.01
CA ASN A 28 32.42 10.08 -22.44
C ASN A 28 31.24 10.10 -21.46
N ASN A 29 30.38 9.08 -21.49
CA ASN A 29 29.18 9.02 -20.64
C ASN A 29 29.35 8.12 -19.41
N GLU A 30 30.50 7.45 -19.25
CA GLU A 30 30.75 6.54 -18.13
C GLU A 30 30.83 7.28 -16.79
N TYR A 31 31.51 8.43 -16.74
CA TYR A 31 31.58 9.26 -15.54
C TYR A 31 30.20 9.79 -15.13
N LEU A 32 29.43 10.30 -16.10
CA LEU A 32 28.09 10.82 -15.85
C LEU A 32 27.12 9.71 -15.43
N SER A 33 27.19 8.53 -16.06
CA SER A 33 26.45 7.34 -15.63
C SER A 33 26.78 6.98 -14.19
N LYS A 34 28.07 6.92 -13.83
CA LYS A 34 28.49 6.65 -12.44
C LYS A 34 28.00 7.72 -11.46
N CYS A 35 28.03 9.00 -11.83
CA CYS A 35 27.47 10.07 -11.00
C CYS A 35 25.96 9.90 -10.81
N LEU A 36 25.24 9.53 -11.87
CA LEU A 36 23.81 9.28 -11.82
C LEU A 36 23.48 8.07 -10.96
N ASP A 37 24.24 6.98 -11.09
CA ASP A 37 24.09 5.76 -10.28
C ASP A 37 24.33 6.05 -8.80
N LEU A 38 25.38 6.81 -8.47
CA LEU A 38 25.66 7.23 -7.10
C LEU A 38 24.54 8.12 -6.53
N LEU A 39 24.00 9.04 -7.35
CA LEU A 39 22.87 9.87 -6.95
C LEU A 39 21.61 9.03 -6.70
N ILE A 40 21.32 8.07 -7.57
CA ILE A 40 20.19 7.15 -7.42
C ILE A 40 20.34 6.35 -6.13
N CYS A 41 21.50 5.72 -5.92
CA CYS A 41 21.80 4.96 -4.71
C CYS A 41 21.62 5.81 -3.45
N HIS A 42 22.12 7.05 -3.45
CA HIS A 42 21.97 7.95 -2.31
C HIS A 42 20.49 8.28 -2.02
N ILE A 43 19.71 8.62 -3.05
CA ILE A 43 18.28 8.91 -2.89
C ILE A 43 17.52 7.70 -2.34
N VAL A 44 17.81 6.49 -2.84
CA VAL A 44 17.21 5.24 -2.34
C VAL A 44 17.54 5.02 -0.86
N GLN A 45 18.79 5.27 -0.46
CA GLN A 45 19.25 5.10 0.93
C GLN A 45 18.64 6.10 1.91
N GLU A 46 18.26 7.30 1.46
CA GLU A 46 17.64 8.31 2.32
C GLU A 46 16.16 8.00 2.64
N LEU A 47 15.45 7.30 1.75
CA LEU A 47 14.01 7.04 1.91
C LEU A 47 13.66 6.29 3.21
N PRO A 48 14.35 5.20 3.62
CA PRO A 48 14.12 4.56 4.91
C PRO A 48 14.23 5.53 6.10
N GLY A 49 15.18 6.48 6.06
CA GLY A 49 15.32 7.51 7.09
C GLY A 49 14.11 8.45 7.14
N ILE A 50 13.61 8.89 5.98
CA ILE A 50 12.41 9.73 5.87
C ILE A 50 11.19 9.00 6.44
N LEU A 51 10.97 7.75 6.04
CA LEU A 51 9.87 6.93 6.53
C LEU A 51 10.00 6.67 8.04
N GLY A 52 11.21 6.41 8.53
CA GLY A 52 11.49 6.22 9.95
C GLY A 52 11.14 7.44 10.80
N VAL A 53 11.44 8.66 10.33
CA VAL A 53 11.04 9.90 11.02
C VAL A 53 9.53 10.05 11.05
N VAL A 54 8.84 9.79 9.93
CA VAL A 54 7.37 9.86 9.85
C VAL A 54 6.71 8.83 10.78
N LEU A 55 7.13 7.57 10.71
CA LEU A 55 6.61 6.50 11.55
C LEU A 55 6.88 6.76 13.03
N SER A 56 8.06 7.27 13.38
CA SER A 56 8.37 7.70 14.75
C SER A 56 7.42 8.80 15.23
N ALA A 57 7.14 9.80 14.39
CA ALA A 57 6.19 10.86 14.72
C ALA A 57 4.77 10.33 14.95
N LEU A 58 4.30 9.42 14.08
CA LEU A 58 2.98 8.78 14.18
C LEU A 58 2.87 7.87 15.41
N ASN A 59 3.89 7.04 15.68
CA ASN A 59 3.97 6.20 16.88
C ASN A 59 3.87 7.02 18.18
N ASN A 60 4.51 8.18 18.23
CA ASN A 60 4.46 9.06 19.40
C ASN A 60 3.06 9.61 19.70
N VAL A 61 2.17 9.67 18.71
CA VAL A 61 0.79 10.16 18.87
C VAL A 61 -0.25 9.05 18.86
N SER A 62 0.15 7.79 18.67
CA SER A 62 -0.76 6.65 18.68
C SER A 62 -1.57 6.58 19.98
N GLY A 63 -2.89 6.41 19.86
CA GLY A 63 -3.82 6.38 21.00
C GLY A 63 -4.19 7.75 21.56
N ARG A 64 -3.77 8.86 20.92
CA ARG A 64 -4.00 10.22 21.42
C ARG A 64 -4.92 11.02 20.51
N LYS A 65 -6.01 11.53 21.09
CA LYS A 65 -6.91 12.49 20.43
C LYS A 65 -6.39 13.93 20.44
N HIS A 66 -5.46 14.24 21.35
CA HIS A 66 -4.90 15.58 21.51
C HIS A 66 -3.38 15.51 21.67
N PRO A 67 -2.62 15.48 20.57
CA PRO A 67 -1.16 15.55 20.60
C PRO A 67 -0.66 16.81 21.32
N SER A 68 0.46 16.69 22.06
CA SER A 68 1.08 17.87 22.68
C SER A 68 1.67 18.82 21.64
N THR A 69 1.98 20.07 22.01
CA THR A 69 2.58 21.05 21.11
C THR A 69 3.87 20.55 20.43
N ILE A 70 4.69 19.78 21.15
CA ILE A 70 5.94 19.20 20.60
C ILE A 70 5.61 18.13 19.55
N GLN A 71 4.63 17.28 19.84
CA GLN A 71 4.21 16.21 18.93
C GLN A 71 3.53 16.77 17.68
N ALA A 72 2.65 17.76 17.85
CA ALA A 72 2.01 18.46 16.74
C ALA A 72 3.04 19.15 15.85
N LYS A 73 4.07 19.79 16.44
CA LYS A 73 5.17 20.39 15.67
C LYS A 73 5.97 19.35 14.90
N HIS A 74 6.21 18.17 15.50
CA HIS A 74 6.90 17.08 14.83
C HIS A 74 6.10 16.57 13.62
N LEU A 75 4.81 16.28 13.79
CA LEU A 75 3.90 15.86 12.71
C LEU A 75 3.86 16.88 11.55
N LYS A 76 3.75 18.18 11.88
CA LYS A 76 3.79 19.27 10.89
C LYS A 76 5.08 19.30 10.07
N THR A 77 6.18 18.81 10.62
CA THR A 77 7.48 18.83 9.97
C THR A 77 7.70 17.58 9.12
N CYS A 78 7.27 16.40 9.59
CA CYS A 78 7.55 15.13 8.92
C CYS A 78 6.49 14.72 7.88
N LEU A 79 5.19 14.93 8.12
CA LEU A 79 4.14 14.48 7.19
C LEU A 79 4.26 15.10 5.78
N PRO A 80 4.68 16.38 5.62
CA PRO A 80 4.94 16.95 4.30
C PRO A 80 6.09 16.27 3.51
N MET A 81 6.86 15.36 4.11
CA MET A 81 7.90 14.58 3.41
C MET A 81 7.34 13.33 2.70
N MET A 82 6.12 12.91 3.03
CA MET A 82 5.48 11.72 2.43
C MET A 82 5.37 11.73 0.90
N PRO A 83 5.22 12.87 0.20
CA PRO A 83 5.26 12.88 -1.26
C PRO A 83 6.57 12.31 -1.86
N VAL A 84 7.67 12.31 -1.10
CA VAL A 84 8.94 11.68 -1.54
C VAL A 84 8.74 10.19 -1.77
N MET A 85 8.08 9.48 -0.84
CA MET A 85 7.76 8.06 -0.98
C MET A 85 6.95 7.81 -2.26
N LEU A 86 5.88 8.59 -2.48
CA LEU A 86 5.02 8.43 -3.64
C LEU A 86 5.79 8.67 -4.95
N HIS A 87 6.57 9.75 -5.04
CA HIS A 87 7.35 10.05 -6.24
C HIS A 87 8.39 8.97 -6.55
N LEU A 88 9.06 8.42 -5.54
CA LEU A 88 10.08 7.39 -5.74
C LEU A 88 9.46 6.04 -6.13
N VAL A 89 8.33 5.67 -5.50
CA VAL A 89 7.59 4.46 -5.84
C VAL A 89 6.96 4.57 -7.23
N THR A 90 6.52 5.75 -7.67
CA THR A 90 5.96 5.93 -9.02
C THR A 90 7.05 5.98 -10.10
N ALA A 91 8.28 6.33 -9.75
CA ALA A 91 9.40 6.39 -10.69
C ALA A 91 9.97 5.00 -11.03
N GLN A 92 10.13 4.72 -12.33
CA GLN A 92 10.55 3.40 -12.82
C GLN A 92 11.98 3.02 -12.37
N ILE A 93 12.85 4.01 -12.20
CA ILE A 93 14.27 3.80 -11.85
C ILE A 93 14.44 3.47 -10.36
N PHE A 94 13.65 4.13 -9.50
CA PHE A 94 13.77 4.03 -8.05
C PHE A 94 12.97 2.86 -7.50
N ARG A 95 11.76 2.61 -8.02
CA ARG A 95 10.83 1.60 -7.52
C ARG A 95 11.46 0.21 -7.30
N PRO A 96 12.20 -0.40 -8.24
CA PRO A 96 12.77 -1.74 -8.03
C PRO A 96 13.85 -1.79 -6.96
N GLN A 97 14.45 -0.65 -6.62
CA GLN A 97 15.51 -0.54 -5.61
C GLN A 97 14.94 -0.27 -4.20
N ILE A 98 13.68 0.19 -4.12
CA ILE A 98 13.02 0.60 -2.88
C ILE A 98 12.05 -0.46 -2.36
N VAL A 99 11.36 -1.17 -3.27
CA VAL A 99 10.34 -2.15 -2.87
C VAL A 99 11.02 -3.43 -2.41
N HIS A 100 11.48 -3.43 -1.17
CA HIS A 100 12.00 -4.56 -0.42
C HIS A 100 11.14 -4.82 0.82
N GLU A 101 11.37 -5.94 1.52
CA GLU A 101 10.55 -6.38 2.66
C GLU A 101 10.36 -5.31 3.74
N GLU A 102 11.43 -4.68 4.23
CA GLU A 102 11.34 -3.62 5.25
C GLU A 102 10.49 -2.42 4.79
N PHE A 103 10.57 -2.05 3.51
CA PHE A 103 9.72 -1.00 2.97
C PHE A 103 8.23 -1.39 2.98
N LEU A 104 7.90 -2.65 2.72
CA LEU A 104 6.53 -3.17 2.81
C LEU A 104 6.02 -3.23 4.25
N VAL A 105 6.87 -3.59 5.21
CA VAL A 105 6.55 -3.51 6.64
C VAL A 105 6.20 -2.07 7.03
N ASN A 106 6.99 -1.09 6.55
CA ASN A 106 6.71 0.33 6.76
C ASN A 106 5.38 0.77 6.13
N CYS A 107 5.04 0.27 4.94
CA CYS A 107 3.72 0.50 4.33
C CYS A 107 2.58 -0.04 5.22
N GLY A 108 2.73 -1.24 5.79
CA GLY A 108 1.75 -1.82 6.71
C GLY A 108 1.58 -1.01 8.00
N ALA A 109 2.68 -0.50 8.54
CA ALA A 109 2.64 0.41 9.69
C ALA A 109 1.90 1.72 9.37
N LEU A 110 2.12 2.29 8.17
CA LEU A 110 1.38 3.46 7.71
C LEU A 110 -0.13 3.19 7.61
N PHE A 111 -0.54 2.07 7.00
CA PHE A 111 -1.96 1.68 6.96
C PHE A 111 -2.55 1.45 8.35
N THR A 112 -1.77 0.90 9.28
CA THR A 112 -2.19 0.74 10.68
C THR A 112 -2.46 2.09 11.34
N HIS A 113 -1.63 3.11 11.08
CA HIS A 113 -1.92 4.46 11.55
C HIS A 113 -3.17 5.07 10.91
N ILE A 114 -3.42 4.82 9.61
CA ILE A 114 -4.67 5.26 8.94
C ILE A 114 -5.88 4.62 9.61
N LYS A 115 -5.83 3.32 9.91
CA LYS A 115 -6.87 2.63 10.68
C LYS A 115 -7.12 3.30 12.05
N CYS A 116 -6.06 3.64 12.78
CA CYS A 116 -6.21 4.33 14.08
C CYS A 116 -6.79 5.75 13.95
N ILE A 117 -6.55 6.43 12.82
CA ILE A 117 -7.17 7.73 12.51
C ILE A 117 -8.66 7.53 12.20
N ASP A 118 -8.99 6.55 11.36
CA ASP A 118 -10.36 6.21 10.98
C ASP A 118 -11.24 5.79 12.16
N SER A 119 -10.71 4.98 13.07
CA SER A 119 -11.42 4.57 14.30
C SER A 119 -11.56 5.70 15.32
N GLY A 120 -10.92 6.86 15.09
CA GLY A 120 -10.86 7.98 16.02
C GLY A 120 -9.98 7.71 17.26
N GLU A 121 -9.20 6.63 17.27
CA GLU A 121 -8.23 6.32 18.34
C GLU A 121 -7.12 7.39 18.40
N THR A 122 -6.67 7.86 17.23
CA THR A 122 -5.65 8.90 17.08
C THR A 122 -6.19 10.06 16.25
N ASN A 123 -5.94 11.30 16.66
CA ASN A 123 -6.32 12.48 15.87
C ASN A 123 -5.09 13.32 15.52
N ILE A 124 -4.74 13.33 14.23
CA ILE A 124 -3.65 14.16 13.68
C ILE A 124 -4.14 15.48 13.07
N GLU A 125 -5.46 15.64 12.83
CA GLU A 125 -6.04 16.85 12.24
C GLU A 125 -5.82 18.08 13.11
N SER A 126 -5.84 17.93 14.44
CA SER A 126 -5.48 19.01 15.37
C SER A 126 -4.06 19.55 15.17
N ALA A 127 -3.16 18.72 14.64
CA ALA A 127 -1.78 19.09 14.33
C ALA A 127 -1.66 19.60 12.90
N VAL A 128 -2.06 18.83 11.89
CA VAL A 128 -1.78 19.15 10.47
C VAL A 128 -2.97 19.73 9.70
N GLY A 129 -4.12 19.87 10.34
CA GLY A 129 -5.38 20.23 9.72
C GLY A 129 -6.01 19.08 8.93
N GLN A 130 -7.29 19.23 8.60
CA GLN A 130 -8.06 18.27 7.79
C GLN A 130 -7.32 17.91 6.49
N THR A 131 -6.95 18.93 5.71
CA THR A 131 -6.26 18.77 4.43
C THR A 131 -4.92 18.05 4.56
N GLY A 132 -4.16 18.30 5.64
CA GLY A 132 -2.89 17.61 5.87
C GLY A 132 -3.07 16.14 6.22
N SER A 133 -4.12 15.81 6.97
CA SER A 133 -4.50 14.44 7.30
C SER A 133 -4.96 13.67 6.06
N GLU A 134 -5.87 14.26 5.28
CA GLU A 134 -6.38 13.67 4.03
C GLU A 134 -5.27 13.47 2.99
N GLU A 135 -4.36 14.43 2.85
CA GLU A 135 -3.22 14.33 1.93
C GLU A 135 -2.28 13.20 2.33
N PHE A 136 -1.98 13.03 3.62
CA PHE A 136 -1.21 11.91 4.12
C PHE A 136 -1.84 10.56 3.75
N ILE A 137 -3.14 10.41 4.04
CA ILE A 137 -3.91 9.20 3.76
C ILE A 137 -3.90 8.90 2.26
N ARG A 138 -4.19 9.91 1.44
CA ARG A 138 -4.17 9.82 -0.03
C ARG A 138 -2.81 9.39 -0.56
N ILE A 139 -1.72 9.92 -0.01
CA ILE A 139 -0.35 9.55 -0.42
C ILE A 139 -0.07 8.07 -0.13
N VAL A 140 -0.40 7.57 1.07
CA VAL A 140 -0.17 6.16 1.43
C VAL A 140 -0.95 5.23 0.50
N PHE A 141 -2.22 5.55 0.28
CA PHE A 141 -3.09 4.83 -0.65
C PHE A 141 -2.57 4.84 -2.08
N SER A 142 -2.18 6.00 -2.59
CA SER A 142 -1.63 6.16 -3.95
C SER A 142 -0.28 5.44 -4.11
N ALA A 143 0.55 5.43 -3.07
CA ALA A 143 1.83 4.76 -3.09
C ALA A 143 1.63 3.24 -3.15
N TRP A 144 0.70 2.70 -2.36
CA TRP A 144 0.36 1.29 -2.43
C TRP A 144 -0.24 0.89 -3.78
N GLU A 145 -1.17 1.69 -4.32
CA GLU A 145 -1.72 1.48 -5.67
C GLU A 145 -0.60 1.43 -6.71
N ALA A 146 0.37 2.36 -6.66
CA ALA A 146 1.50 2.35 -7.58
C ALA A 146 2.35 1.08 -7.46
N ILE A 147 2.43 0.45 -6.28
CA ILE A 147 3.17 -0.80 -6.08
C ILE A 147 2.39 -1.99 -6.64
N THR A 148 1.06 -2.05 -6.43
CA THR A 148 0.22 -3.17 -6.90
C THR A 148 0.21 -3.27 -8.43
N GLN A 149 0.45 -2.17 -9.15
CA GLN A 149 0.64 -2.17 -10.61
C GLN A 149 1.93 -2.88 -11.08
N HIS A 150 2.81 -3.30 -10.16
CA HIS A 150 4.07 -4.00 -10.48
C HIS A 150 4.24 -5.30 -9.69
N PRO A 151 3.42 -6.34 -9.96
CA PRO A 151 3.37 -7.58 -9.16
C PRO A 151 4.71 -8.32 -9.01
N LEU A 152 5.59 -8.21 -10.00
CA LEU A 152 6.92 -8.84 -10.00
C LEU A 152 7.80 -8.38 -8.82
N LEU A 153 7.56 -7.17 -8.29
CA LEU A 153 8.30 -6.65 -7.13
C LEU A 153 7.81 -7.25 -5.80
N LEU A 154 6.61 -7.82 -5.79
CA LEU A 154 5.95 -8.34 -4.59
C LEU A 154 6.01 -9.86 -4.49
N THR A 155 6.43 -10.54 -5.55
CA THR A 155 6.53 -12.00 -5.69
C THR A 155 7.29 -12.66 -4.52
N ASN A 156 8.29 -12.01 -3.92
CA ASN A 156 9.04 -12.63 -2.83
C ASN A 156 8.61 -12.17 -1.42
N HIS A 157 7.49 -11.45 -1.31
CA HIS A 157 7.11 -10.75 -0.08
C HIS A 157 5.67 -11.07 0.40
N HIS A 158 5.16 -12.26 0.04
CA HIS A 158 3.78 -12.65 0.36
C HIS A 158 3.48 -12.69 1.85
N SER A 159 4.35 -13.27 2.67
CA SER A 159 4.15 -13.30 4.13
C SER A 159 4.02 -11.88 4.67
N THR A 160 4.91 -10.97 4.26
CA THR A 160 4.89 -9.56 4.68
C THR A 160 3.58 -8.86 4.27
N ILE A 161 3.08 -9.12 3.07
CA ILE A 161 1.82 -8.54 2.58
C ILE A 161 0.64 -9.07 3.41
N VAL A 162 0.57 -10.38 3.63
CA VAL A 162 -0.51 -11.02 4.40
C VAL A 162 -0.48 -10.59 5.87
N ASP A 163 0.71 -10.39 6.44
CA ASP A 163 0.89 -10.07 7.85
C ASP A 163 0.75 -8.58 8.15
N CYS A 164 1.25 -7.72 7.26
CA CYS A 164 1.36 -6.28 7.54
C CYS A 164 0.37 -5.42 6.75
N ILE A 165 -0.06 -5.84 5.56
CA ILE A 165 -0.87 -5.01 4.64
C ILE A 165 -2.34 -5.41 4.65
N LEU A 166 -2.64 -6.70 4.51
CA LEU A 166 -4.04 -7.16 4.45
C LEU A 166 -4.85 -6.80 5.71
N PRO A 167 -4.36 -6.99 6.96
CA PRO A 167 -5.16 -6.73 8.14
C PRO A 167 -5.67 -5.28 8.26
N PRO A 168 -4.83 -4.23 8.12
CA PRO A 168 -5.34 -2.87 8.18
C PRO A 168 -6.23 -2.51 6.98
N LEU A 169 -5.97 -3.03 5.77
CA LEU A 169 -6.88 -2.83 4.62
C LEU A 169 -8.26 -3.44 4.88
N VAL A 170 -8.32 -4.67 5.40
CA VAL A 170 -9.57 -5.34 5.79
C VAL A 170 -10.35 -4.48 6.80
N SER A 171 -9.67 -3.91 7.80
CA SER A 171 -10.31 -3.02 8.76
C SER A 171 -10.87 -1.75 8.10
N LEU A 172 -10.15 -1.18 7.12
CA LEU A 172 -10.54 0.04 6.43
C LEU A 172 -11.68 -0.18 5.42
N VAL A 173 -11.91 -1.41 4.95
CA VAL A 173 -13.13 -1.77 4.22
C VAL A 173 -14.40 -1.58 5.07
N LEU A 174 -14.28 -1.56 6.40
CA LEU A 174 -15.40 -1.31 7.31
C LEU A 174 -15.40 0.14 7.85
N SER A 175 -14.58 1.01 7.25
CA SER A 175 -14.51 2.43 7.62
C SER A 175 -15.85 3.13 7.43
N GLN A 176 -16.14 4.10 8.30
CA GLN A 176 -17.29 5.00 8.14
C GLN A 176 -17.07 6.03 7.01
N ASN A 177 -15.81 6.29 6.66
CA ASN A 177 -15.46 7.13 5.52
C ASN A 177 -15.69 6.35 4.22
N VAL A 178 -16.68 6.81 3.45
CA VAL A 178 -17.12 6.17 2.20
C VAL A 178 -15.97 6.07 1.19
N GLU A 179 -15.17 7.13 1.03
CA GLU A 179 -14.06 7.14 0.09
C GLU A 179 -12.98 6.13 0.48
N TRP A 180 -12.60 6.11 1.76
CA TRP A 180 -11.56 5.20 2.26
C TRP A 180 -12.03 3.75 2.20
N ARG A 181 -13.30 3.49 2.49
CA ARG A 181 -13.92 2.18 2.35
C ARG A 181 -13.85 1.67 0.90
N ILE A 182 -14.29 2.47 -0.06
CA ILE A 182 -14.25 2.11 -1.49
C ILE A 182 -12.81 1.83 -1.94
N PHE A 183 -11.89 2.73 -1.60
CA PHE A 183 -10.50 2.63 -2.04
C PHE A 183 -9.79 1.44 -1.40
N SER A 184 -10.03 1.18 -0.11
CA SER A 184 -9.49 0.04 0.62
C SER A 184 -10.02 -1.27 0.07
N LEU A 185 -11.29 -1.35 -0.29
CA LEU A 185 -11.87 -2.57 -0.88
C LEU A 185 -11.26 -2.88 -2.26
N ARG A 186 -11.08 -1.84 -3.08
CA ARG A 186 -10.40 -1.98 -4.38
C ARG A 186 -8.97 -2.50 -4.20
N LEU A 187 -8.18 -1.87 -3.33
CA LEU A 187 -6.81 -2.29 -3.06
C LEU A 187 -6.73 -3.67 -2.41
N LEU A 188 -7.66 -3.99 -1.52
CA LEU A 188 -7.73 -5.30 -0.89
C LEU A 188 -7.96 -6.38 -1.96
N SER A 189 -8.89 -6.15 -2.90
CA SER A 189 -9.16 -7.03 -4.03
C SER A 189 -7.91 -7.25 -4.88
N GLU A 190 -7.21 -6.17 -5.25
CA GLU A 190 -5.98 -6.24 -6.05
C GLU A 190 -4.82 -6.94 -5.31
N THR A 191 -4.64 -6.60 -4.03
CA THR A 191 -3.57 -7.18 -3.19
C THR A 191 -3.82 -8.67 -2.94
N THR A 192 -5.07 -9.06 -2.71
CA THR A 192 -5.46 -10.47 -2.54
C THR A 192 -5.23 -11.25 -3.84
N SER A 193 -5.56 -10.66 -4.99
CA SER A 193 -5.31 -11.28 -6.30
C SER A 193 -3.82 -11.49 -6.56
N LEU A 194 -2.98 -10.55 -6.14
CA LEU A 194 -1.54 -10.68 -6.21
C LEU A 194 -1.02 -11.85 -5.35
N VAL A 195 -1.54 -11.98 -4.13
CA VAL A 195 -1.20 -13.11 -3.25
C VAL A 195 -1.63 -14.43 -3.86
N ALA A 196 -2.87 -14.51 -4.36
CA ALA A 196 -3.43 -15.72 -4.95
C ALA A 196 -2.67 -16.19 -6.21
N ASN A 197 -2.36 -15.26 -7.12
CA ASN A 197 -1.67 -15.57 -8.37
C ASN A 197 -0.24 -16.10 -8.15
N HIS A 198 0.42 -15.66 -7.07
CA HIS A 198 1.74 -16.14 -6.74
C HIS A 198 1.75 -17.58 -6.24
N GLU A 199 0.81 -17.95 -5.36
CA GLU A 199 0.74 -19.32 -4.86
C GLU A 199 0.44 -20.32 -5.97
N ALA A 200 -0.40 -19.93 -6.94
CA ALA A 200 -0.62 -20.71 -8.15
C ALA A 200 0.68 -20.97 -8.95
N LEU A 201 1.67 -20.07 -8.87
CA LEU A 201 2.95 -20.16 -9.59
C LEU A 201 3.99 -21.01 -8.86
N ILE A 202 4.04 -20.94 -7.53
CA ILE A 202 5.10 -21.57 -6.70
C ILE A 202 4.71 -22.97 -6.20
N GLY A 203 3.42 -23.32 -6.22
CA GLY A 203 2.90 -24.57 -5.67
C GLY A 203 2.87 -24.57 -4.13
N GLU A 204 2.09 -25.47 -3.55
CA GLU A 204 1.84 -25.57 -2.10
C GLU A 204 3.15 -25.73 -1.29
N LYS A 205 3.70 -24.63 -0.79
CA LYS A 205 4.80 -24.60 0.18
C LYS A 205 4.23 -24.45 1.58
N GLU A 206 4.98 -24.83 2.61
CA GLU A 206 4.53 -24.72 4.01
C GLU A 206 4.16 -23.27 4.42
N GLU A 207 4.87 -22.28 3.89
CA GLU A 207 4.53 -20.85 4.04
C GLU A 207 3.18 -20.49 3.41
N SER A 208 2.81 -21.10 2.28
CA SER A 208 1.54 -20.86 1.60
C SER A 208 0.36 -21.35 2.44
N LEU A 209 0.49 -22.50 3.12
CA LEU A 209 -0.53 -23.00 4.04
C LEU A 209 -0.77 -22.04 5.22
N THR A 210 0.28 -21.43 5.76
CA THR A 210 0.15 -20.45 6.84
C THR A 210 -0.49 -19.14 6.38
N ALA A 211 -0.10 -18.62 5.21
CA ALA A 211 -0.70 -17.43 4.60
C ALA A 211 -2.19 -17.66 4.28
N ASN A 212 -2.53 -18.82 3.71
CA ASN A 212 -3.90 -19.29 3.52
C ASN A 212 -4.71 -19.25 4.81
N SER A 213 -4.16 -19.79 5.90
CA SER A 213 -4.86 -19.85 7.19
C SER A 213 -5.16 -18.46 7.76
N LYS A 214 -4.21 -17.51 7.64
CA LYS A 214 -4.37 -16.12 8.11
C LYS A 214 -5.35 -15.33 7.25
N LEU A 215 -5.28 -15.51 5.94
CA LEU A 215 -6.20 -14.87 5.00
C LEU A 215 -7.64 -15.37 5.23
N LEU A 216 -7.80 -16.68 5.42
CA LEU A 216 -9.07 -17.31 5.77
C LEU A 216 -9.64 -16.74 7.07
N THR A 217 -8.85 -16.63 8.14
CA THR A 217 -9.32 -16.05 9.41
C THR A 217 -9.69 -14.59 9.26
N LEU A 218 -8.86 -13.77 8.60
CA LEU A 218 -9.18 -12.37 8.32
C LEU A 218 -10.52 -12.21 7.59
N PHE A 219 -10.72 -12.99 6.51
CA PHE A 219 -11.96 -12.92 5.74
C PHE A 219 -13.16 -13.41 6.56
N ARG A 220 -13.05 -14.58 7.20
CA ARG A 220 -14.13 -15.21 7.98
C ARG A 220 -14.57 -14.35 9.16
N GLU A 221 -13.62 -13.79 9.90
CA GLU A 221 -13.91 -13.08 11.16
C GLU A 221 -14.27 -11.62 10.92
N SER A 222 -13.69 -10.97 9.91
CA SER A 222 -13.85 -9.52 9.72
C SER A 222 -14.81 -9.17 8.57
N LEU A 223 -14.62 -9.73 7.37
CA LEU A 223 -15.34 -9.29 6.17
C LEU A 223 -16.64 -10.03 5.92
N LEU A 224 -16.62 -11.36 6.05
CA LEU A 224 -17.76 -12.22 5.74
C LEU A 224 -19.04 -11.81 6.49
N PRO A 225 -19.00 -11.42 7.78
CA PRO A 225 -20.20 -10.99 8.50
C PRO A 225 -20.86 -9.72 7.95
N GLN A 226 -20.11 -8.88 7.22
CA GLN A 226 -20.58 -7.60 6.67
C GLN A 226 -20.77 -7.67 5.15
N TYR A 227 -20.50 -8.82 4.53
CA TYR A 227 -20.41 -8.93 3.08
C TYR A 227 -21.73 -8.64 2.37
N ASP A 228 -22.85 -9.05 2.96
CA ASP A 228 -24.19 -8.75 2.45
C ASP A 228 -24.43 -7.24 2.35
N GLN A 229 -23.97 -6.48 3.35
CA GLN A 229 -24.12 -5.02 3.34
C GLN A 229 -23.22 -4.38 2.27
N ILE A 230 -21.98 -4.88 2.14
CA ILE A 230 -21.02 -4.40 1.13
C ILE A 230 -21.57 -4.63 -0.28
N LEU A 231 -22.21 -5.78 -0.55
CA LEU A 231 -22.79 -6.09 -1.85
C LEU A 231 -24.03 -5.25 -2.19
N MET A 232 -24.71 -4.69 -1.19
CA MET A 232 -25.89 -3.85 -1.37
C MET A 232 -25.55 -2.35 -1.44
N GLU A 233 -24.28 -1.97 -1.30
CA GLU A 233 -23.82 -0.59 -1.50
C GLU A 233 -23.93 -0.17 -2.97
N PRO A 234 -24.02 1.15 -3.27
CA PRO A 234 -24.02 1.61 -4.65
C PRO A 234 -22.69 1.31 -5.37
N ASP A 235 -22.74 1.28 -6.70
CA ASP A 235 -21.54 1.19 -7.53
C ASP A 235 -20.50 2.26 -7.14
N PRO A 236 -19.20 1.93 -7.13
CA PRO A 236 -18.57 0.69 -7.62
C PRO A 236 -18.31 -0.39 -6.55
N VAL A 237 -18.89 -0.28 -5.35
CA VAL A 237 -18.55 -1.16 -4.21
C VAL A 237 -18.79 -2.65 -4.51
N PRO A 238 -19.98 -3.07 -5.01
CA PRO A 238 -20.25 -4.48 -5.25
C PRO A 238 -19.30 -5.11 -6.27
N LEU A 239 -18.87 -4.35 -7.28
CA LEU A 239 -17.89 -4.82 -8.27
C LEU A 239 -16.57 -5.26 -7.62
N TYR A 240 -16.02 -4.45 -6.71
CA TYR A 240 -14.77 -4.77 -6.03
C TYR A 240 -14.92 -5.92 -5.04
N ALA A 241 -16.07 -6.00 -4.36
CA ALA A 241 -16.42 -7.13 -3.52
C ALA A 241 -16.48 -8.42 -4.34
N LEU A 242 -17.29 -8.47 -5.41
CA LEU A 242 -17.39 -9.64 -6.28
C LEU A 242 -16.03 -10.09 -6.83
N ARG A 243 -15.18 -9.15 -7.26
CA ARG A 243 -13.81 -9.45 -7.69
C ARG A 243 -12.98 -10.10 -6.57
N LEU A 244 -13.12 -9.62 -5.33
CA LEU A 244 -12.47 -10.23 -4.17
C LEU A 244 -13.01 -11.66 -3.92
N LEU A 245 -14.32 -11.89 -3.95
CA LEU A 245 -14.89 -13.25 -3.80
C LEU A 245 -14.35 -14.21 -4.86
N ILE A 246 -14.40 -13.82 -6.13
CA ILE A 246 -13.90 -14.64 -7.25
C ILE A 246 -12.43 -15.02 -6.99
N THR A 247 -11.62 -14.03 -6.61
CA THR A 247 -10.21 -14.25 -6.30
C THR A 247 -10.03 -15.26 -5.15
N LEU A 248 -10.83 -15.16 -4.09
CA LEU A 248 -10.75 -16.07 -2.93
C LEU A 248 -11.21 -17.49 -3.28
N THR A 249 -12.27 -17.64 -4.08
CA THR A 249 -12.79 -18.95 -4.49
C THR A 249 -11.86 -19.65 -5.48
N ASP A 250 -11.22 -18.89 -6.37
CA ASP A 250 -10.22 -19.42 -7.30
C ASP A 250 -8.94 -19.84 -6.57
N TYR A 251 -8.62 -19.14 -5.48
CA TYR A 251 -7.43 -19.37 -4.67
C TYR A 251 -7.51 -20.66 -3.84
N SER A 252 -8.64 -20.93 -3.16
CA SER A 252 -8.79 -22.15 -2.37
C SER A 252 -10.25 -22.62 -2.24
N PRO A 253 -10.52 -23.93 -2.37
CA PRO A 253 -11.87 -24.48 -2.24
C PRO A 253 -12.46 -24.33 -0.82
N VAL A 254 -11.63 -24.01 0.18
CA VAL A 254 -12.10 -23.72 1.54
C VAL A 254 -12.97 -22.45 1.55
N PHE A 255 -12.64 -21.45 0.73
CA PHE A 255 -13.46 -20.24 0.60
C PHE A 255 -14.81 -20.51 -0.03
N ILE A 256 -14.91 -21.46 -0.97
CA ILE A 256 -16.19 -21.86 -1.57
C ILE A 256 -17.12 -22.40 -0.47
N ARG A 257 -16.66 -23.37 0.32
CA ARG A 257 -17.45 -23.93 1.43
C ARG A 257 -17.84 -22.86 2.45
N LEU A 258 -16.91 -21.96 2.78
CA LEU A 258 -17.15 -20.86 3.71
C LEU A 258 -18.25 -19.91 3.21
N ILE A 259 -18.28 -19.61 1.89
CA ILE A 259 -19.30 -18.77 1.28
C ILE A 259 -20.64 -19.51 1.20
N GLU A 260 -20.65 -20.80 0.86
CA GLU A 260 -21.88 -21.64 0.85
C GLU A 260 -22.53 -21.74 2.24
N GLU A 261 -21.72 -21.82 3.30
CA GLU A 261 -22.19 -21.81 4.69
C GLU A 261 -22.67 -20.41 5.15
N SER A 262 -22.35 -19.36 4.40
CA SER A 262 -22.72 -17.98 4.72
C SER A 262 -24.04 -17.54 4.07
N GLN A 263 -24.59 -16.40 4.52
CA GLN A 263 -25.81 -15.82 3.94
C GLN A 263 -25.55 -15.00 2.65
N VAL A 264 -24.33 -15.03 2.12
CA VAL A 264 -23.92 -14.23 0.96
C VAL A 264 -24.50 -14.75 -0.35
N VAL A 265 -24.66 -16.07 -0.50
CA VAL A 265 -25.09 -16.69 -1.77
C VAL A 265 -26.44 -16.16 -2.26
N PRO A 266 -27.50 -16.07 -1.43
CA PRO A 266 -28.76 -15.47 -1.85
C PRO A 266 -28.65 -14.02 -2.34
N VAL A 267 -27.73 -13.22 -1.79
CA VAL A 267 -27.53 -11.80 -2.14
C VAL A 267 -26.86 -11.66 -3.50
N LEU A 268 -25.98 -12.60 -3.89
CA LEU A 268 -25.29 -12.60 -5.19
C LEU A 268 -26.23 -12.75 -6.40
N PHE A 269 -27.43 -13.31 -6.19
CA PHE A 269 -28.40 -13.58 -7.25
C PHE A 269 -29.60 -12.63 -7.25
N GLN A 270 -29.58 -11.59 -6.40
CA GLN A 270 -30.56 -10.49 -6.42
C GLN A 270 -30.16 -9.41 -7.43
#